data_AF-A0A2D8S7Y6-F1
#
_entry.id   AF-A0A2D8S7Y6-F1
#
_cell.length_a   1.000
_cell.length_b   1.000
_cell.length_c   1.000
_cell.angle_alpha   90.00
_cell.angle_beta   90.00
_cell.angle_gamma   90.00
#
_symmetry.space_group_name_H-M   'P 1'
#
loop_
_entity.id
_entity.type
_entity.pdbx_description
1 polymer ?
#
loop_
_entity_poly.entity_id
_entity_poly.type
_entity_poly.pdbx_seq_one_letter_code
_entity_poly.pdbx_strand_id
1 'polypeptide(L)'
;MAEQSYFMGQDGFSWFVGVVEDRNDPLRLGRVRVRCLGYHTSDLGKLPTTDLPWAHVMHPVTDPSMQGMGSTPSFLVEGSWVVGFFRDTQEKQQPLIIGSLPGIPDEAADNRYGFNDPRGPTSKQVEYAGDVWNGPYPVGGDDYTMPSGHETGESDTNRLAQGGTSETHNSLINRRKQRLRGDPAPHPVNEPEDAADKTGIPTATKPYLQSVSDAAVYETRGFWNEPDPKSIKKDANPYVSSQYPYNHVHESESGHIHEIDDSPNHERLFTQHRSGTFEEIHPNGNKVVKIIGDNYEIVAGSSNVYISGSANITVEGTVRELIKGDYILEVEGNYTQKIHKNHLVKIGAGVSGGNREEEIRGNHAQQINGDRKTRITGLDDTIIEKSRLIIINDTDSLSVVNDIKIGSTAGSITTVAKNNLSTTTVSGITSFKSGDKLNMKSAATMTIHSENTTDWTSAGLVTETFQASHTNNTTGTFDLNVSTEVDIDSALINLN
;
A
#
# COMPACT_ATOMS: atom_id res chain seq x y z
N MET A 1 18.46 76.27 -35.55
CA MET A 1 18.86 75.09 -34.75
C MET A 1 17.58 74.35 -34.46
N ALA A 2 17.45 73.09 -34.89
CA ALA A 2 16.29 72.28 -34.57
C ALA A 2 16.25 72.06 -33.05
N GLU A 3 15.08 72.25 -32.42
CA GLU A 3 14.87 71.86 -31.03
C GLU A 3 15.30 70.40 -30.86
N GLN A 4 16.09 70.11 -29.82
CA GLN A 4 16.37 68.74 -29.43
C GLN A 4 15.02 68.07 -29.14
N SER A 5 14.61 67.17 -30.01
CA SER A 5 13.50 66.26 -29.74
C SER A 5 13.89 65.41 -28.53
N TYR A 6 13.22 65.60 -27.40
CA TYR A 6 13.34 64.75 -26.22
C TYR A 6 12.88 63.33 -26.58
N PHE A 7 13.84 62.52 -27.05
CA PHE A 7 13.60 61.13 -27.42
C PHE A 7 14.18 60.24 -26.32
N MET A 8 13.36 59.34 -25.81
CA MET A 8 13.77 58.42 -24.74
C MET A 8 15.04 57.66 -25.13
N GLY A 9 16.08 57.77 -24.30
CA GLY A 9 17.39 57.13 -24.49
C GLY A 9 18.53 58.04 -24.93
N GLN A 10 18.29 59.34 -25.19
CA GLN A 10 19.36 60.32 -25.50
C GLN A 10 19.73 61.24 -24.33
N ASP A 11 18.97 61.21 -23.23
CA ASP A 11 19.08 62.17 -22.11
C ASP A 11 20.11 61.76 -21.03
N GLY A 12 20.95 60.76 -21.30
CA GLY A 12 21.95 60.22 -20.37
C GLY A 12 21.44 59.05 -19.50
N PHE A 13 22.23 58.64 -18.50
CA PHE A 13 21.92 57.52 -17.61
C PHE A 13 22.07 57.95 -16.13
N SER A 14 20.97 57.94 -15.39
CA SER A 14 20.95 58.26 -13.95
C SER A 14 20.43 57.05 -13.17
N TRP A 15 21.32 56.43 -12.41
CA TRP A 15 21.03 55.22 -11.64
C TRP A 15 20.78 55.52 -10.16
N PHE A 16 20.17 54.57 -9.47
CA PHE A 16 19.91 54.61 -8.03
C PHE A 16 19.96 53.21 -7.41
N VAL A 17 20.14 53.19 -6.09
CA VAL A 17 19.77 52.07 -5.23
C VAL A 17 18.57 52.51 -4.40
N GLY A 18 17.67 51.58 -4.08
CA GLY A 18 16.50 51.90 -3.28
C GLY A 18 15.89 50.66 -2.65
N VAL A 19 14.82 50.88 -1.89
CA VAL A 19 14.06 49.82 -1.22
C VAL A 19 12.64 49.80 -1.77
N VAL A 20 12.16 48.60 -2.09
CA VAL A 20 10.77 48.36 -2.48
C VAL A 20 9.88 48.54 -1.26
N GLU A 21 8.89 49.42 -1.33
CA GLU A 21 7.94 49.66 -0.22
C GLU A 21 6.53 49.16 -0.54
N ASP A 22 6.19 48.95 -1.81
CA ASP A 22 4.85 48.50 -2.21
C ASP A 22 4.94 47.76 -3.54
N ARG A 23 4.27 46.62 -3.64
CA ARG A 23 4.16 45.80 -4.87
C ARG A 23 2.71 45.55 -5.29
N ASN A 24 1.73 46.11 -4.59
CA ASN A 24 0.31 45.93 -4.88
C ASN A 24 -0.12 46.81 -6.06
N ASP A 25 0.43 46.53 -7.25
CA ASP A 25 0.19 47.30 -8.46
C ASP A 25 -1.29 47.22 -8.89
N PRO A 26 -2.03 48.35 -8.91
CA PRO A 26 -3.44 48.35 -9.31
C PRO A 26 -3.66 47.91 -10.76
N LEU A 27 -2.64 48.03 -11.63
CA LEU A 27 -2.70 47.58 -13.03
C LEU A 27 -2.22 46.14 -13.23
N ARG A 28 -1.68 45.50 -12.18
CA ARG A 28 -1.15 44.12 -12.21
C ARG A 28 -0.08 43.91 -13.29
N LEU A 29 0.77 44.91 -13.51
CA LEU A 29 1.90 44.86 -14.45
C LEU A 29 3.20 44.40 -13.78
N GLY A 30 3.16 44.02 -12.50
CA GLY A 30 4.36 43.67 -11.73
C GLY A 30 5.24 44.88 -11.39
N ARG A 31 4.67 46.09 -11.39
CA ARG A 31 5.38 47.31 -10.97
C ARG A 31 5.52 47.35 -9.45
N VAL A 32 6.53 48.08 -8.98
CA VAL A 32 6.80 48.28 -7.56
C VAL A 32 7.05 49.75 -7.26
N ARG A 33 6.69 50.23 -6.07
CA ARG A 33 7.09 51.55 -5.59
C ARG A 33 8.42 51.43 -4.85
N VAL A 34 9.38 52.25 -5.24
CA VAL A 34 10.75 52.19 -4.72
C VAL A 34 11.17 53.53 -4.16
N ARG A 35 11.60 53.54 -2.90
CA ARG A 35 12.21 54.73 -2.30
C ARG A 35 13.69 54.78 -2.68
N CYS A 36 14.06 55.73 -3.52
CA CYS A 36 15.38 55.85 -4.12
C CYS A 36 16.34 56.60 -3.19
N LEU A 37 17.44 55.95 -2.80
CA LEU A 37 18.42 56.50 -1.87
C LEU A 37 19.10 57.73 -2.48
N GLY A 38 19.23 58.81 -1.69
CA GLY A 38 19.78 60.09 -2.13
C GLY A 38 18.80 60.98 -2.93
N TYR A 39 17.67 60.44 -3.40
CA TYR A 39 16.64 61.19 -4.11
C TYR A 39 15.37 61.41 -3.27
N HIS A 40 14.98 60.41 -2.48
CA HIS A 40 13.79 60.44 -1.64
C HIS A 40 14.16 60.57 -0.15
N THR A 41 13.33 61.30 0.60
CA THR A 41 13.45 61.42 2.07
C THR A 41 12.96 60.15 2.77
N SER A 42 13.55 59.78 3.91
CA SER A 42 13.03 58.72 4.80
C SER A 42 11.80 59.14 5.61
N ASP A 43 11.49 60.44 5.63
CA ASP A 43 10.34 60.99 6.35
C ASP A 43 9.02 60.74 5.59
N LEU A 44 8.25 59.77 6.05
CA LEU A 44 6.96 59.36 5.49
C LEU A 44 5.89 60.46 5.55
N GLY A 45 6.04 61.47 6.44
CA GLY A 45 5.11 62.60 6.50
C GLY A 45 5.32 63.60 5.36
N LYS A 46 6.52 63.63 4.76
CA LYS A 46 6.85 64.49 3.62
C LYS A 46 6.66 63.78 2.28
N LEU A 47 6.93 62.48 2.24
CA LEU A 47 6.75 61.64 1.06
C LEU A 47 6.21 60.27 1.49
N PRO A 48 4.89 60.12 1.59
CA PRO A 48 4.22 58.85 1.83
C PRO A 48 4.62 57.81 0.78
N THR A 49 4.58 56.53 1.13
CA THR A 49 4.82 55.41 0.20
C THR A 49 3.85 55.48 -0.98
N THR A 50 2.59 55.84 -0.75
CA THR A 50 1.56 55.95 -1.80
C THR A 50 1.85 57.02 -2.86
N ASP A 51 2.70 57.99 -2.56
CA ASP A 51 3.09 59.05 -3.49
C ASP A 51 4.33 58.69 -4.32
N LEU A 52 5.00 57.57 -4.01
CA LEU A 52 6.13 57.09 -4.81
C LEU A 52 5.67 56.67 -6.23
N PRO A 53 6.45 57.00 -7.27
CA PRO A 53 6.16 56.56 -8.63
C PRO A 53 6.29 55.04 -8.76
N TRP A 54 5.45 54.44 -9.60
CA TRP A 54 5.53 53.02 -9.95
C TRP A 54 6.71 52.76 -10.88
N ALA A 55 7.67 51.94 -10.42
CA ALA A 55 8.80 51.47 -11.19
C ALA A 55 8.44 50.21 -11.99
N HIS A 56 8.86 50.15 -13.24
CA HIS A 56 8.78 48.92 -14.03
C HIS A 56 9.95 48.00 -13.69
N VAL A 57 9.71 46.69 -13.59
CA VAL A 57 10.78 45.71 -13.43
C VAL A 57 11.22 45.22 -14.81
N MET A 58 12.52 45.20 -15.07
CA MET A 58 13.10 44.65 -16.28
C MET A 58 13.21 43.14 -16.14
N HIS A 59 12.44 42.41 -16.96
CA HIS A 59 12.52 40.96 -17.02
C HIS A 59 13.77 40.53 -17.81
N PRO A 60 14.37 39.37 -17.47
CA PRO A 60 15.49 38.82 -18.25
C PRO A 60 15.02 38.45 -19.68
N VAL A 61 15.96 38.35 -20.62
CA VAL A 61 15.64 38.00 -22.03
C VAL A 61 15.03 36.59 -22.21
N THR A 62 15.08 35.75 -21.17
CA THR A 62 14.42 34.44 -21.11
C THR A 62 12.93 34.54 -20.77
N ASP A 63 12.44 35.74 -20.45
CA ASP A 63 11.05 36.03 -20.13
C ASP A 63 10.50 37.08 -21.13
N PRO A 64 9.57 36.69 -22.03
CA PRO A 64 9.13 37.55 -23.10
C PRO A 64 8.13 38.63 -22.67
N SER A 65 7.57 38.56 -21.46
CA SER A 65 6.58 39.53 -20.93
C SER A 65 5.43 39.84 -21.91
N MET A 66 4.92 38.83 -22.62
CA MET A 66 3.99 39.01 -23.74
C MET A 66 2.83 38.00 -23.68
N GLN A 67 1.58 38.48 -23.76
CA GLN A 67 0.36 37.65 -23.83
C GLN A 67 0.28 36.50 -22.79
N GLY A 68 0.77 36.73 -21.58
CA GLY A 68 0.79 35.72 -20.51
C GLY A 68 1.94 34.72 -20.58
N MET A 69 2.86 34.87 -21.53
CA MET A 69 4.11 34.12 -21.59
C MET A 69 5.17 34.83 -20.74
N GLY A 70 5.82 34.08 -19.84
CA GLY A 70 6.84 34.62 -18.94
C GLY A 70 6.72 34.13 -17.50
N SER A 71 7.54 34.69 -16.62
CA SER A 71 7.50 34.54 -15.18
C SER A 71 6.80 35.76 -14.58
N THR A 72 5.55 35.60 -14.17
CA THR A 72 4.75 36.70 -13.59
C THR A 72 4.12 36.30 -12.26
N PRO A 73 3.97 37.23 -11.31
CA PRO A 73 4.52 38.59 -11.33
C PRO A 73 6.04 38.60 -11.08
N SER A 74 6.69 39.75 -11.28
CA SER A 74 8.06 39.99 -10.83
C SER A 74 8.21 39.60 -9.35
N PHE A 75 9.24 38.82 -9.02
CA PHE A 75 9.44 38.36 -7.65
C PHE A 75 10.31 39.36 -6.85
N LEU A 76 9.68 40.46 -6.43
CA LEU A 76 10.21 41.41 -5.45
C LEU A 76 9.22 41.54 -4.30
N VAL A 77 9.71 41.57 -3.07
CA VAL A 77 8.92 41.79 -1.86
C VAL A 77 9.22 43.17 -1.27
N GLU A 78 8.33 43.67 -0.44
CA GLU A 78 8.59 44.86 0.37
C GLU A 78 9.86 44.66 1.21
N GLY A 79 10.68 45.69 1.37
CA GLY A 79 12.01 45.60 2.00
C GLY A 79 13.14 45.16 1.06
N SER A 80 12.84 44.66 -0.16
CA SER A 80 13.89 44.27 -1.12
C SER A 80 14.75 45.46 -1.52
N TRP A 81 16.06 45.32 -1.40
CA TRP A 81 17.02 46.26 -1.96
C TRP A 81 17.17 46.04 -3.45
N VAL A 82 17.08 47.12 -4.21
CA VAL A 82 17.08 47.09 -5.68
C VAL A 82 18.02 48.13 -6.27
N VAL A 83 18.52 47.83 -7.46
CA VAL A 83 19.24 48.76 -8.31
C VAL A 83 18.42 49.05 -9.56
N GLY A 84 18.39 50.32 -9.97
CA GLY A 84 17.59 50.78 -11.09
C GLY A 84 18.13 52.06 -11.70
N PHE A 85 17.41 52.57 -12.70
CA PHE A 85 17.70 53.86 -13.33
C PHE A 85 16.42 54.59 -13.72
N PHE A 86 16.51 55.90 -13.88
CA PHE A 86 15.42 56.73 -14.38
C PHE A 86 15.46 56.78 -15.92
N ARG A 87 14.32 56.49 -16.56
CA ARG A 87 14.16 56.63 -18.02
C ARG A 87 14.14 58.10 -18.47
N ASP A 88 13.91 59.00 -17.53
CA ASP A 88 13.82 60.46 -17.66
C ASP A 88 14.81 61.14 -16.71
N THR A 89 16.05 61.36 -17.15
CA THR A 89 17.16 61.80 -16.27
C THR A 89 16.98 63.19 -15.66
N GLN A 90 16.23 64.09 -16.32
CA GLN A 90 15.98 65.44 -15.84
C GLN A 90 14.92 65.47 -14.73
N GLU A 91 13.78 64.81 -14.96
CA GLU A 91 12.60 64.83 -14.08
C GLU A 91 12.59 63.71 -13.02
N LYS A 92 13.23 62.57 -13.32
CA LYS A 92 13.39 61.41 -12.43
C LYS A 92 12.06 60.86 -11.90
N GLN A 93 11.04 60.79 -12.74
CA GLN A 93 9.69 60.29 -12.41
C GLN A 93 9.40 58.88 -12.94
N GLN A 94 10.22 58.34 -13.85
CA GLN A 94 10.01 57.04 -14.49
C GLN A 94 11.11 56.03 -14.13
N PRO A 95 11.10 55.49 -12.90
CA PRO A 95 12.07 54.49 -12.49
C PRO A 95 11.87 53.14 -13.19
N LEU A 96 12.98 52.46 -13.44
CA LEU A 96 13.04 51.08 -13.94
C LEU A 96 14.04 50.29 -13.11
N ILE A 97 13.63 49.12 -12.63
CA ILE A 97 14.40 48.22 -11.78
C ILE A 97 15.07 47.15 -12.63
N ILE A 98 16.39 47.00 -12.49
CA ILE A 98 17.18 46.04 -13.28
C ILE A 98 17.63 44.82 -12.47
N GLY A 99 17.54 44.87 -11.15
CA GLY A 99 17.87 43.74 -10.27
C GLY A 99 17.72 44.05 -8.78
N SER A 100 17.78 43.00 -7.97
CA SER A 100 17.85 43.08 -6.51
C SER A 100 19.29 42.88 -6.00
N LEU A 101 19.54 43.35 -4.78
CA LEU A 101 20.84 43.25 -4.11
C LEU A 101 20.67 42.45 -2.81
N PRO A 102 21.30 41.27 -2.67
CA PRO A 102 21.32 40.54 -1.41
C PRO A 102 22.34 41.14 -0.43
N GLY A 103 22.16 40.89 0.86
CA GLY A 103 23.05 41.33 1.92
C GLY A 103 22.98 40.47 3.18
N ILE A 104 23.36 41.09 4.30
CA ILE A 104 23.18 40.59 5.66
C ILE A 104 22.37 41.67 6.38
N PRO A 105 21.08 41.46 6.67
CA PRO A 105 20.27 42.48 7.33
C PRO A 105 20.69 42.64 8.79
N ASP A 106 21.22 43.79 9.20
CA ASP A 106 21.69 44.01 10.58
C ASP A 106 20.54 44.20 11.58
N GLU A 107 19.41 44.76 11.13
CA GLU A 107 18.28 45.15 11.96
C GLU A 107 16.96 44.75 11.29
N ALA A 108 15.92 44.54 12.11
CA ALA A 108 14.56 44.28 11.61
C ALA A 108 13.95 45.53 10.97
N ALA A 109 12.93 45.34 10.13
CA ALA A 109 12.24 46.45 9.49
C ALA A 109 11.60 47.42 10.49
N ASP A 110 11.87 48.72 10.33
CA ASP A 110 11.19 49.79 11.09
C ASP A 110 10.20 50.54 10.19
N ASN A 111 8.94 50.09 10.22
CA ASN A 111 7.84 50.65 9.41
C ASN A 111 7.44 52.11 9.77
N ARG A 112 8.12 52.75 10.74
CA ARG A 112 7.92 54.18 11.07
C ARG A 112 8.70 55.13 10.18
N TYR A 113 9.63 54.60 9.39
CA TYR A 113 10.53 55.32 8.49
C TYR A 113 10.52 54.71 7.10
N GLY A 114 10.74 55.54 6.07
CA GLY A 114 10.97 55.06 4.71
C GLY A 114 12.26 54.25 4.59
N PHE A 115 12.46 53.61 3.43
CA PHE A 115 13.50 52.61 3.16
C PHE A 115 13.34 51.30 3.95
N ASN A 116 12.11 51.01 4.38
CA ASN A 116 11.74 49.78 5.08
C ASN A 116 10.44 49.25 4.47
N ASP A 117 10.13 47.98 4.75
CA ASP A 117 8.77 47.47 4.52
C ASP A 117 7.78 48.28 5.38
N PRO A 118 6.82 49.01 4.77
CA PRO A 118 5.93 49.90 5.50
C PRO A 118 4.81 49.15 6.22
N ARG A 119 4.67 47.84 6.02
CA ARG A 119 3.58 47.04 6.58
C ARG A 119 3.81 46.76 8.06
N GLY A 120 2.74 46.76 8.84
CA GLY A 120 2.77 46.30 10.23
C GLY A 120 1.97 47.17 11.20
N PRO A 121 1.83 46.72 12.46
CA PRO A 121 0.94 47.34 13.44
C PRO A 121 1.40 48.74 13.88
N THR A 122 2.69 49.04 13.74
CA THR A 122 3.30 50.32 14.11
C THR A 122 3.46 51.29 12.95
N SER A 123 2.94 50.93 11.75
CA SER A 123 3.02 51.79 10.58
C SER A 123 2.28 53.10 10.81
N LYS A 124 2.91 54.22 10.45
CA LYS A 124 2.27 55.55 10.50
C LYS A 124 1.30 55.78 9.33
N GLN A 125 1.34 54.90 8.32
CA GLN A 125 0.58 55.03 7.10
C GLN A 125 -0.63 54.09 7.18
N VAL A 126 -1.84 54.67 7.08
CA VAL A 126 -3.09 53.95 7.31
C VAL A 126 -3.27 52.77 6.35
N GLU A 127 -2.80 52.93 5.11
CA GLU A 127 -2.89 51.92 4.05
C GLU A 127 -2.03 50.67 4.31
N TYR A 128 -0.99 50.79 5.16
CA TYR A 128 -0.05 49.71 5.48
C TYR A 128 -0.11 49.28 6.95
N ALA A 129 -0.99 49.90 7.75
CA ALA A 129 -1.18 49.57 9.15
C ALA A 129 -2.05 48.31 9.32
N GLY A 130 -1.59 47.36 10.14
CA GLY A 130 -2.34 46.16 10.50
C GLY A 130 -1.46 44.91 10.64
N ASP A 131 -2.11 43.79 10.92
CA ASP A 131 -1.45 42.48 11.00
C ASP A 131 -1.04 42.01 9.61
N VAL A 132 0.23 41.65 9.47
CA VAL A 132 0.81 41.12 8.23
C VAL A 132 1.02 39.62 8.41
N TRP A 133 0.58 38.82 7.44
CA TRP A 133 0.78 37.37 7.52
C TRP A 133 2.26 36.99 7.26
N ASN A 134 3.01 37.89 6.63
CA ASN A 134 4.39 37.69 6.22
C ASN A 134 5.17 39.01 6.26
N GLY A 135 6.36 38.99 6.87
CA GLY A 135 7.09 40.22 7.17
C GLY A 135 6.47 41.01 8.32
N PRO A 136 6.83 42.28 8.51
CA PRO A 136 7.63 43.10 7.60
C PRO A 136 9.05 42.59 7.41
N TYR A 137 9.61 42.75 6.21
CA TYR A 137 10.95 42.27 5.86
C TYR A 137 12.02 43.35 5.97
N PRO A 138 13.21 43.04 6.51
CA PRO A 138 13.64 41.75 7.08
C PRO A 138 12.96 41.47 8.44
N VAL A 139 12.73 40.18 8.75
CA VAL A 139 12.15 39.78 10.05
C VAL A 139 13.25 39.56 11.09
N GLY A 140 12.99 39.98 12.34
CA GLY A 140 13.91 39.78 13.46
C GLY A 140 13.74 38.46 14.24
N GLY A 141 12.65 37.71 14.00
CA GLY A 141 12.37 36.43 14.67
C GLY A 141 11.40 36.50 15.87
N ASP A 142 11.26 37.66 16.50
CA ASP A 142 10.41 37.81 17.70
C ASP A 142 8.90 37.87 17.38
N ASP A 143 8.49 38.84 16.56
CA ASP A 143 7.07 39.07 16.22
C ASP A 143 6.64 38.29 14.96
N TYR A 144 7.58 38.08 14.04
CA TYR A 144 7.35 37.45 12.74
C TYR A 144 8.50 36.51 12.41
N THR A 145 8.18 35.37 11.79
CA THR A 145 9.15 34.33 11.43
C THR A 145 9.02 33.98 9.95
N MET A 146 10.16 33.68 9.31
CA MET A 146 10.15 33.15 7.95
C MET A 146 9.82 31.66 7.92
N PRO A 147 9.15 31.16 6.88
CA PRO A 147 9.06 29.72 6.62
C PRO A 147 10.42 29.03 6.61
N SER A 148 11.46 29.73 6.13
CA SER A 148 12.84 29.26 6.12
C SER A 148 13.54 29.29 7.48
N GLY A 149 12.98 30.03 8.43
CA GLY A 149 13.56 30.33 9.74
C GLY A 149 14.67 31.39 9.70
N HIS A 150 14.86 32.10 8.57
CA HIS A 150 15.82 33.20 8.51
C HIS A 150 15.38 34.39 9.37
N GLU A 151 16.36 35.06 9.95
CA GLU A 151 16.26 36.23 10.80
C GLU A 151 17.33 37.27 10.38
N THR A 152 17.40 38.39 11.09
CA THR A 152 18.48 39.37 10.92
C THR A 152 19.82 38.84 11.43
N GLY A 153 20.93 39.36 10.90
CA GLY A 153 22.29 38.99 11.28
C GLY A 153 22.85 37.79 10.50
N GLU A 154 22.11 37.27 9.51
CA GLU A 154 22.57 36.22 8.61
C GLU A 154 22.46 36.63 7.13
N SER A 155 23.09 35.87 6.25
CA SER A 155 23.05 36.13 4.80
C SER A 155 21.66 35.86 4.22
N ASP A 156 21.22 36.72 3.29
CA ASP A 156 20.04 36.48 2.45
C ASP A 156 20.17 35.25 1.54
N THR A 157 21.37 34.66 1.42
CA THR A 157 21.56 33.38 0.75
C THR A 157 20.76 32.32 1.47
N ASN A 158 19.90 31.56 0.78
CA ASN A 158 19.08 30.55 1.43
C ASN A 158 19.94 29.54 2.23
N ARG A 159 19.66 29.34 3.53
CA ARG A 159 20.30 28.33 4.40
C ARG A 159 20.40 26.95 3.75
N LEU A 160 19.42 26.54 2.94
CA LEU A 160 19.45 25.26 2.23
C LEU A 160 20.64 25.13 1.26
N ALA A 161 21.22 26.25 0.80
CA ALA A 161 22.39 26.31 -0.06
C ALA A 161 23.73 26.37 0.69
N GLN A 162 23.73 26.32 2.02
CA GLN A 162 24.89 26.63 2.86
C GLN A 162 25.41 25.42 3.68
N GLY A 163 25.34 24.21 3.12
CA GLY A 163 25.88 23.01 3.75
C GLY A 163 25.22 22.71 5.11
N GLY A 164 26.02 22.61 6.17
CA GLY A 164 25.55 22.28 7.51
C GLY A 164 24.53 23.28 8.09
N THR A 165 24.60 24.56 7.69
CA THR A 165 23.62 25.58 8.08
C THR A 165 22.20 25.21 7.61
N SER A 166 22.07 24.39 6.57
CA SER A 166 20.75 23.94 6.12
C SER A 166 19.96 23.15 7.16
N GLU A 167 20.61 22.54 8.16
CA GLU A 167 19.94 21.82 9.25
C GLU A 167 19.19 22.75 10.23
N THR A 168 19.38 24.07 10.14
CA THR A 168 18.56 25.06 10.87
C THR A 168 17.37 25.56 10.06
N HIS A 169 17.20 25.10 8.81
CA HIS A 169 16.05 25.44 8.00
C HIS A 169 14.82 24.62 8.41
N ASN A 170 13.69 25.29 8.67
CA ASN A 170 12.49 24.62 9.21
C ASN A 170 11.97 23.48 8.31
N SER A 171 12.04 23.63 6.97
CA SER A 171 11.63 22.55 6.06
C SER A 171 12.48 21.28 6.21
N LEU A 172 13.80 21.42 6.40
CA LEU A 172 14.69 20.27 6.60
C LEU A 172 14.47 19.66 7.98
N ILE A 173 14.32 20.48 9.02
CA ILE A 173 13.97 20.01 10.39
C ILE A 173 12.69 19.16 10.35
N ASN A 174 11.65 19.63 9.66
CA ASN A 174 10.38 18.91 9.55
C ASN A 174 10.55 17.59 8.77
N ARG A 175 11.30 17.59 7.67
CA ARG A 175 11.61 16.36 6.91
C ARG A 175 12.36 15.34 7.76
N ARG A 176 13.32 15.76 8.58
CA ARG A 176 14.06 14.88 9.51
C ARG A 176 13.11 14.23 10.53
N LYS A 177 12.21 15.02 11.13
CA LYS A 177 11.22 14.53 12.11
C LYS A 177 10.21 13.57 11.49
N GLN A 178 9.78 13.83 10.26
CA GLN A 178 8.75 13.04 9.57
C GLN A 178 9.31 11.83 8.80
N ARG A 179 10.62 11.65 8.75
CA ARG A 179 11.26 10.54 8.06
C ARG A 179 10.85 9.20 8.68
N LEU A 180 10.33 8.29 7.86
CA LEU A 180 9.93 6.95 8.29
C LEU A 180 11.15 6.07 8.52
N ARG A 181 11.38 5.63 9.77
CA ARG A 181 12.60 4.88 10.13
C ARG A 181 12.47 4.03 11.40
N GLY A 182 13.42 3.11 11.55
CA GLY A 182 13.58 2.27 12.72
C GLY A 182 12.51 1.18 12.83
N ASP A 183 12.61 0.34 13.85
CA ASP A 183 11.78 -0.86 13.96
C ASP A 183 10.36 -0.51 14.43
N PRO A 184 9.31 -0.75 13.62
CA PRO A 184 7.93 -0.47 14.00
C PRO A 184 7.38 -1.45 15.06
N ALA A 185 8.07 -2.56 15.34
CA ALA A 185 7.61 -3.52 16.34
C ALA A 185 7.60 -2.93 17.76
N PRO A 186 6.58 -3.22 18.59
CA PRO A 186 6.58 -2.81 19.99
C PRO A 186 7.69 -3.54 20.75
N HIS A 187 8.60 -2.78 21.36
CA HIS A 187 9.77 -3.30 22.10
C HIS A 187 9.65 -2.98 23.59
N PRO A 188 8.96 -3.82 24.39
CA PRO A 188 8.64 -3.49 25.78
C PRO A 188 9.85 -3.34 26.71
N VAL A 189 11.07 -3.71 26.28
CA VAL A 189 12.28 -3.72 27.13
C VAL A 189 13.36 -2.75 26.64
N ASN A 190 13.26 -2.19 25.42
CA ASN A 190 14.26 -1.27 24.83
C ASN A 190 13.56 -0.27 23.89
N GLU A 191 12.68 0.54 24.45
CA GLU A 191 12.00 1.60 23.72
C GLU A 191 13.03 2.64 23.25
N PRO A 192 13.11 2.99 21.95
CA PRO A 192 13.98 4.04 21.45
C PRO A 192 13.64 5.40 22.08
N GLU A 193 14.66 6.23 22.30
CA GLU A 193 14.50 7.57 22.85
C GLU A 193 13.71 8.49 21.91
N ASP A 194 13.91 8.35 20.59
CA ASP A 194 13.12 9.08 19.58
C ASP A 194 11.97 8.20 19.08
N ALA A 195 10.74 8.68 19.31
CA ALA A 195 9.52 8.02 18.83
C ALA A 195 9.49 7.80 17.30
N ALA A 196 10.21 8.63 16.54
CA ALA A 196 10.33 8.47 15.10
C ALA A 196 11.15 7.23 14.69
N ASP A 197 11.93 6.62 15.59
CA ASP A 197 12.63 5.35 15.34
C ASP A 197 11.72 4.11 15.41
N LYS A 198 10.40 4.31 15.38
CA LYS A 198 9.38 3.26 15.27
C LYS A 198 8.44 3.42 14.09
N THR A 199 8.84 4.23 13.12
CA THR A 199 8.01 4.62 12.00
C THR A 199 8.43 3.95 10.69
N GLY A 200 9.42 3.04 10.73
CA GLY A 200 9.84 2.27 9.58
C GLY A 200 8.71 1.41 9.03
N ILE A 201 8.77 1.10 7.74
CA ILE A 201 7.65 0.46 7.05
C ILE A 201 7.82 -1.06 7.14
N PRO A 202 6.88 -1.81 7.75
CA PRO A 202 6.99 -3.26 7.89
C PRO A 202 6.83 -3.96 6.54
N THR A 203 7.51 -5.09 6.39
CA THR A 203 7.43 -5.97 5.21
C THR A 203 6.50 -7.17 5.46
N ALA A 204 5.92 -7.75 4.40
CA ALA A 204 5.11 -8.96 4.50
C ALA A 204 5.96 -10.21 4.82
N THR A 205 5.35 -11.27 5.38
CA THR A 205 6.02 -12.55 5.68
C THR A 205 5.24 -13.72 5.10
N LYS A 206 5.94 -14.81 4.80
CA LYS A 206 5.39 -16.09 4.35
C LYS A 206 4.64 -16.81 5.50
N PRO A 207 3.69 -17.71 5.18
CA PRO A 207 3.00 -18.54 6.16
C PRO A 207 3.92 -19.66 6.67
N TYR A 208 3.75 -20.04 7.93
CA TYR A 208 4.47 -21.15 8.56
C TYR A 208 3.53 -22.38 8.66
N LEU A 209 3.63 -23.28 7.68
CA LEU A 209 2.68 -24.39 7.46
C LEU A 209 3.15 -25.75 8.03
N GLN A 210 3.61 -25.77 9.29
CA GLN A 210 4.22 -26.96 9.91
C GLN A 210 3.30 -28.21 9.96
N SER A 211 1.97 -28.03 9.99
CA SER A 211 1.03 -29.14 10.07
C SER A 211 0.90 -29.96 8.79
N VAL A 212 1.33 -29.42 7.64
CA VAL A 212 1.11 -30.03 6.31
C VAL A 212 2.34 -29.97 5.41
N SER A 213 3.44 -29.34 5.85
CA SER A 213 4.66 -29.20 5.07
C SER A 213 5.89 -29.37 5.95
N ASP A 214 6.69 -30.40 5.61
CA ASP A 214 8.00 -30.65 6.25
C ASP A 214 9.04 -29.58 5.90
N ALA A 215 8.79 -28.79 4.85
CA ALA A 215 9.64 -27.68 4.41
C ALA A 215 9.21 -26.32 4.99
N ALA A 216 8.28 -26.29 5.94
CA ALA A 216 7.82 -25.04 6.56
C ALA A 216 8.95 -24.36 7.34
N VAL A 217 9.24 -23.10 7.00
CA VAL A 217 10.24 -22.27 7.68
C VAL A 217 9.56 -21.03 8.26
N TYR A 218 9.84 -20.73 9.53
CA TYR A 218 9.35 -19.52 10.16
C TYR A 218 10.13 -18.28 9.67
N GLU A 219 9.42 -17.21 9.32
CA GLU A 219 10.00 -15.95 8.87
C GLU A 219 9.69 -14.83 9.86
N THR A 220 10.74 -14.19 10.37
CA THR A 220 10.64 -13.00 11.21
C THR A 220 10.34 -11.78 10.34
N ARG A 221 9.42 -10.92 10.78
CA ARG A 221 9.06 -9.70 10.06
C ARG A 221 10.19 -8.69 10.09
N GLY A 222 10.60 -8.19 8.91
CA GLY A 222 11.52 -7.06 8.77
C GLY A 222 10.81 -5.74 8.47
N PHE A 223 11.59 -4.68 8.27
CA PHE A 223 11.14 -3.35 7.88
C PHE A 223 12.18 -2.64 7.01
N TRP A 224 11.79 -1.53 6.37
CA TRP A 224 12.72 -0.66 5.64
C TRP A 224 12.51 0.81 6.02
N ASN A 225 13.54 1.62 5.77
CA ASN A 225 13.56 3.04 6.13
C ASN A 225 13.49 3.91 4.87
N GLU A 226 12.80 5.04 4.96
CA GLU A 226 12.93 6.15 4.01
C GLU A 226 14.39 6.63 3.99
N PRO A 227 14.99 7.00 2.85
CA PRO A 227 16.32 7.61 2.81
C PRO A 227 16.46 8.85 3.71
N ASP A 228 17.68 9.19 4.11
CA ASP A 228 17.91 10.43 4.85
C ASP A 228 17.72 11.65 3.92
N PRO A 229 16.98 12.70 4.35
CA PRO A 229 16.94 13.98 3.64
C PRO A 229 18.33 14.47 3.25
N LYS A 230 18.48 15.02 2.04
CA LYS A 230 19.77 15.47 1.50
C LYS A 230 20.84 14.36 1.39
N SER A 231 20.46 13.09 1.50
CA SER A 231 21.37 11.93 1.42
C SER A 231 22.46 11.90 2.50
N ILE A 232 22.28 12.64 3.60
CA ILE A 232 23.31 12.81 4.64
C ILE A 232 22.67 12.81 6.03
N LYS A 233 23.40 12.39 7.06
CA LYS A 233 22.98 12.51 8.46
C LYS A 233 23.04 13.96 8.93
N LYS A 234 22.17 14.34 9.86
CA LYS A 234 22.07 15.70 10.41
C LYS A 234 23.40 16.20 10.98
N ASP A 235 24.12 15.32 11.67
CA ASP A 235 25.34 15.57 12.42
C ASP A 235 26.61 15.09 11.68
N ALA A 236 26.51 14.86 10.37
CA ALA A 236 27.65 14.43 9.57
C ALA A 236 28.78 15.47 9.58
N ASN A 237 30.01 14.99 9.74
CA ASN A 237 31.23 15.80 9.70
C ASN A 237 32.29 15.10 8.84
N PRO A 238 32.67 15.62 7.66
CA PRO A 238 32.17 16.87 7.06
C PRO A 238 30.71 16.78 6.59
N TYR A 239 30.00 17.91 6.62
CA TYR A 239 28.70 18.03 5.97
C TYR A 239 28.93 18.31 4.49
N VAL A 240 28.72 17.32 3.62
CA VAL A 240 29.14 17.36 2.20
C VAL A 240 28.02 17.64 1.20
N SER A 241 26.76 17.60 1.64
CA SER A 241 25.61 17.96 0.80
C SER A 241 25.42 19.47 0.76
N SER A 242 24.86 19.99 -0.34
CA SER A 242 24.36 21.37 -0.45
C SER A 242 25.37 22.45 -0.13
N GLN A 243 26.60 22.23 -0.53
CA GLN A 243 27.70 23.14 -0.31
C GLN A 243 27.50 24.41 -1.12
N TYR A 244 27.75 25.55 -0.49
CA TYR A 244 27.92 26.80 -1.22
C TYR A 244 29.22 26.72 -2.06
N PRO A 245 29.26 27.24 -3.31
CA PRO A 245 28.18 27.92 -4.04
C PRO A 245 27.38 27.00 -4.99
N TYR A 246 27.45 25.68 -4.79
CA TYR A 246 26.99 24.68 -5.76
C TYR A 246 25.49 24.37 -5.69
N ASN A 247 24.84 24.64 -4.55
CA ASN A 247 23.40 24.40 -4.45
C ASN A 247 22.58 25.62 -4.84
N HIS A 248 21.79 25.47 -5.89
CA HIS A 248 20.90 26.49 -6.43
C HIS A 248 19.50 26.29 -5.87
N VAL A 249 19.14 27.14 -4.90
CA VAL A 249 17.85 27.07 -4.20
C VAL A 249 16.96 28.20 -4.66
N HIS A 250 15.75 27.85 -5.08
CA HIS A 250 14.64 28.78 -5.21
C HIS A 250 13.62 28.48 -4.11
N GLU A 251 13.31 29.49 -3.29
CA GLU A 251 12.24 29.40 -2.30
C GLU A 251 11.25 30.55 -2.54
N SER A 252 9.97 30.20 -2.69
CA SER A 252 8.90 31.20 -2.79
C SER A 252 8.60 31.82 -1.42
N GLU A 253 7.96 32.99 -1.42
CA GLU A 253 7.58 33.70 -0.19
C GLU A 253 6.75 32.85 0.80
N SER A 254 5.95 31.92 0.29
CA SER A 254 5.13 30.97 1.07
C SER A 254 5.87 29.71 1.53
N GLY A 255 7.11 29.47 1.07
CA GLY A 255 7.92 28.29 1.40
C GLY A 255 7.80 27.10 0.44
N HIS A 256 7.49 27.33 -0.85
CA HIS A 256 7.71 26.30 -1.88
C HIS A 256 9.19 26.28 -2.25
N ILE A 257 9.79 25.09 -2.34
CA ILE A 257 11.24 24.95 -2.50
C ILE A 257 11.53 24.16 -3.76
N HIS A 258 12.52 24.62 -4.52
CA HIS A 258 13.16 23.88 -5.60
C HIS A 258 14.68 23.98 -5.43
N GLU A 259 15.38 22.86 -5.48
CA GLU A 259 16.83 22.83 -5.36
C GLU A 259 17.46 22.01 -6.50
N ILE A 260 18.50 22.58 -7.09
CA ILE A 260 19.42 21.91 -8.01
C ILE A 260 20.80 22.00 -7.36
N ASP A 261 21.27 20.87 -6.83
CA ASP A 261 22.50 20.79 -6.04
C ASP A 261 23.63 20.21 -6.89
N ASP A 262 24.64 21.01 -7.21
CA ASP A 262 25.84 20.60 -7.96
C ASP A 262 27.03 20.31 -7.03
N SER A 263 26.78 20.09 -5.73
CA SER A 263 27.85 19.76 -4.76
C SER A 263 28.62 18.52 -5.25
N PRO A 264 29.96 18.57 -5.38
CA PRO A 264 30.72 17.50 -6.03
C PRO A 264 30.50 16.11 -5.41
N ASN A 265 30.03 15.15 -6.21
CA ASN A 265 29.66 13.77 -5.83
C ASN A 265 28.46 13.66 -4.87
N HIS A 266 27.73 14.75 -4.67
CA HIS A 266 26.55 14.85 -3.83
C HIS A 266 25.41 15.57 -4.57
N GLU A 267 25.36 15.37 -5.88
CA GLU A 267 24.40 16.00 -6.76
C GLU A 267 22.97 15.53 -6.45
N ARG A 268 22.01 16.45 -6.40
CA ARG A 268 20.62 16.09 -6.10
C ARG A 268 19.63 17.06 -6.71
N LEU A 269 18.41 16.57 -6.91
CA LEU A 269 17.26 17.37 -7.28
C LEU A 269 16.22 17.29 -6.18
N PHE A 270 15.62 18.43 -5.82
CA PHE A 270 14.59 18.49 -4.81
C PHE A 270 13.47 19.46 -5.20
N THR A 271 12.22 19.07 -4.99
CA THR A 271 11.08 19.97 -5.08
C THR A 271 10.10 19.67 -3.97
N GLN A 272 9.57 20.71 -3.32
CA GLN A 272 8.69 20.57 -2.17
C GLN A 272 7.60 21.64 -2.13
N HIS A 273 6.38 21.18 -1.85
CA HIS A 273 5.28 22.04 -1.46
C HIS A 273 5.37 22.35 0.05
N ARG A 274 5.00 23.58 0.46
CA ARG A 274 5.09 24.06 1.85
C ARG A 274 4.42 23.17 2.91
N SER A 275 3.45 22.34 2.49
CA SER A 275 2.75 21.40 3.37
C SER A 275 3.56 20.14 3.72
N GLY A 276 4.67 19.90 3.04
CA GLY A 276 5.57 18.76 3.28
C GLY A 276 5.67 17.75 2.15
N THR A 277 4.73 17.71 1.19
CA THR A 277 4.82 16.83 0.00
C THR A 277 6.06 17.19 -0.83
N PHE A 278 6.87 16.21 -1.19
CA PHE A 278 8.12 16.44 -1.92
C PHE A 278 8.49 15.31 -2.89
N GLU A 279 9.37 15.65 -3.84
CA GLU A 279 10.15 14.71 -4.64
C GLU A 279 11.65 15.00 -4.44
N GLU A 280 12.44 13.96 -4.19
CA GLU A 280 13.90 14.05 -4.04
C GLU A 280 14.58 12.96 -4.87
N ILE A 281 15.58 13.35 -5.65
CA ILE A 281 16.49 12.43 -6.35
C ILE A 281 17.86 12.59 -5.71
N HIS A 282 18.34 11.51 -5.11
CA HIS A 282 19.62 11.42 -4.39
C HIS A 282 20.80 11.20 -5.36
N PRO A 283 22.06 11.41 -4.92
CA PRO A 283 23.26 11.30 -5.78
C PRO A 283 23.45 9.93 -6.44
N ASN A 284 22.96 8.87 -5.81
CA ASN A 284 23.02 7.52 -6.35
C ASN A 284 21.84 7.17 -7.28
N GLY A 285 20.98 8.15 -7.58
CA GLY A 285 19.77 7.96 -8.39
C GLY A 285 18.55 7.43 -7.63
N ASN A 286 18.65 7.22 -6.31
CA ASN A 286 17.47 6.88 -5.50
C ASN A 286 16.44 8.00 -5.62
N LYS A 287 15.17 7.65 -5.83
CA LYS A 287 14.07 8.60 -5.88
C LYS A 287 13.14 8.38 -4.69
N VAL A 288 12.75 9.48 -4.04
CA VAL A 288 11.71 9.51 -3.00
C VAL A 288 10.60 10.43 -3.49
N VAL A 289 9.37 9.93 -3.47
CA VAL A 289 8.17 10.75 -3.62
C VAL A 289 7.35 10.59 -2.36
N LYS A 290 7.19 11.66 -1.59
CA LYS A 290 6.43 11.66 -0.34
C LYS A 290 5.21 12.54 -0.48
N ILE A 291 4.04 11.96 -0.26
CA ILE A 291 2.75 12.65 -0.33
C ILE A 291 2.17 12.73 1.08
N ILE A 292 1.89 13.93 1.57
CA ILE A 292 1.27 14.16 2.89
C ILE A 292 -0.26 14.10 2.83
N GLY A 293 -0.83 14.55 1.71
CA GLY A 293 -2.27 14.45 1.44
C GLY A 293 -2.64 13.16 0.69
N ASP A 294 -3.75 13.22 -0.05
CA ASP A 294 -4.17 12.13 -0.92
C ASP A 294 -3.34 12.08 -2.21
N ASN A 295 -3.02 10.88 -2.69
CA ASN A 295 -2.37 10.66 -3.98
C ASN A 295 -3.38 10.17 -5.02
N TYR A 296 -3.42 10.84 -6.17
CA TYR A 296 -4.23 10.43 -7.32
C TYR A 296 -3.31 10.14 -8.50
N GLU A 297 -3.25 8.89 -8.93
CA GLU A 297 -2.58 8.49 -10.17
C GLU A 297 -3.64 8.26 -11.24
N ILE A 298 -3.65 9.12 -12.26
CA ILE A 298 -4.63 9.08 -13.35
C ILE A 298 -3.86 8.92 -14.66
N VAL A 299 -3.89 7.70 -15.20
CA VAL A 299 -3.28 7.37 -16.49
C VAL A 299 -4.41 7.07 -17.48
N ALA A 300 -4.66 8.00 -18.40
CA ALA A 300 -5.72 7.86 -19.40
C ALA A 300 -5.35 6.88 -20.54
N GLY A 301 -4.05 6.68 -20.77
CA GLY A 301 -3.53 5.71 -21.72
C GLY A 301 -3.12 4.40 -21.04
N SER A 302 -2.19 3.69 -21.66
CA SER A 302 -1.55 2.51 -21.06
C SER A 302 -0.51 2.95 -20.01
N SER A 303 -0.40 2.18 -18.93
CA SER A 303 0.71 2.27 -17.98
C SER A 303 1.53 0.98 -18.05
N ASN A 304 2.84 1.11 -18.28
CA ASN A 304 3.77 -0.01 -18.30
C ASN A 304 4.78 0.21 -17.16
N VAL A 305 4.85 -0.74 -16.23
CA VAL A 305 5.69 -0.64 -15.03
C VAL A 305 6.72 -1.77 -15.04
N TYR A 306 8.00 -1.43 -15.04
CA TYR A 306 9.10 -2.39 -14.97
C TYR A 306 9.94 -2.14 -13.71
N ILE A 307 10.07 -3.18 -12.89
CA ILE A 307 10.87 -3.17 -11.67
C ILE A 307 11.79 -4.39 -11.75
N SER A 308 13.09 -4.16 -11.97
CA SER A 308 14.08 -5.23 -12.05
C SER A 308 14.48 -5.78 -10.67
N GLY A 309 14.37 -4.95 -9.65
CA GLY A 309 14.59 -5.33 -8.26
C GLY A 309 13.32 -5.84 -7.56
N SER A 310 13.41 -6.03 -6.26
CA SER A 310 12.26 -6.43 -5.44
C SER A 310 11.28 -5.27 -5.26
N ALA A 311 9.97 -5.57 -5.30
CA ALA A 311 8.91 -4.64 -4.94
C ALA A 311 8.34 -4.99 -3.56
N ASN A 312 8.41 -4.05 -2.61
CA ASN A 312 7.76 -4.14 -1.31
C ASN A 312 6.59 -3.16 -1.26
N ILE A 313 5.37 -3.67 -1.06
CA ILE A 313 4.15 -2.87 -1.01
C ILE A 313 3.50 -3.07 0.36
N THR A 314 3.33 -1.97 1.09
CA THR A 314 2.67 -1.96 2.40
C THR A 314 1.52 -0.98 2.35
N VAL A 315 0.31 -1.47 2.62
CA VAL A 315 -0.91 -0.65 2.71
C VAL A 315 -1.53 -0.91 4.07
N GLU A 316 -1.57 0.12 4.92
CA GLU A 316 -2.16 0.02 6.27
C GLU A 316 -3.70 0.02 6.21
N GLY A 317 -4.26 0.67 5.20
CA GLY A 317 -5.69 0.74 4.94
C GLY A 317 -6.25 -0.47 4.18
N THR A 318 -7.48 -0.31 3.69
CA THR A 318 -8.12 -1.32 2.84
C THR A 318 -7.68 -1.17 1.39
N VAL A 319 -7.25 -2.27 0.76
CA VAL A 319 -7.00 -2.33 -0.70
C VAL A 319 -8.29 -2.72 -1.43
N ARG A 320 -8.65 -1.96 -2.48
CA ARG A 320 -9.70 -2.31 -3.43
C ARG A 320 -9.14 -2.30 -4.84
N GLU A 321 -9.18 -3.46 -5.48
CA GLU A 321 -8.69 -3.64 -6.85
C GLU A 321 -9.88 -4.11 -7.71
N LEU A 322 -10.21 -3.33 -8.76
CA LEU A 322 -11.26 -3.66 -9.72
C LEU A 322 -10.65 -3.77 -11.11
N ILE A 323 -10.56 -5.00 -11.60
CA ILE A 323 -10.07 -5.27 -12.94
C ILE A 323 -11.29 -5.55 -13.82
N LYS A 324 -11.54 -4.66 -14.77
CA LYS A 324 -12.69 -4.76 -15.68
C LYS A 324 -12.43 -5.72 -16.85
N GLY A 325 -11.17 -5.91 -17.22
CA GLY A 325 -10.74 -6.93 -18.18
C GLY A 325 -10.28 -8.20 -17.45
N ASP A 326 -9.37 -8.92 -18.08
CA ASP A 326 -8.76 -10.12 -17.51
C ASP A 326 -7.65 -9.76 -16.51
N TYR A 327 -7.49 -10.57 -15.46
CA TYR A 327 -6.37 -10.48 -14.52
C TYR A 327 -5.45 -11.68 -14.74
N ILE A 328 -4.35 -11.48 -15.45
CA ILE A 328 -3.37 -12.51 -15.77
C ILE A 328 -2.19 -12.34 -14.80
N LEU A 329 -1.94 -13.37 -13.99
CA LEU A 329 -0.83 -13.42 -13.04
C LEU A 329 0.04 -14.65 -13.32
N GLU A 330 1.30 -14.40 -13.65
CA GLU A 330 2.33 -15.42 -13.78
C GLU A 330 3.42 -15.18 -12.74
N VAL A 331 3.78 -16.24 -12.00
CA VAL A 331 4.82 -16.20 -10.97
C VAL A 331 5.72 -17.41 -11.20
N GLU A 332 6.91 -17.19 -11.75
CA GLU A 332 7.90 -18.27 -11.98
C GLU A 332 8.43 -18.86 -10.65
N GLY A 333 8.46 -18.03 -9.60
CA GLY A 333 8.78 -18.44 -8.25
C GLY A 333 7.59 -19.04 -7.49
N ASN A 334 7.70 -19.12 -6.16
CA ASN A 334 6.60 -19.60 -5.33
C ASN A 334 5.55 -18.51 -5.10
N TYR A 335 4.29 -18.76 -5.49
CA TYR A 335 3.16 -17.94 -5.08
C TYR A 335 2.71 -18.29 -3.66
N THR A 336 2.56 -17.29 -2.80
CA THR A 336 2.30 -17.51 -1.37
C THR A 336 1.30 -16.49 -0.84
N GLN A 337 0.36 -16.93 -0.03
CA GLN A 337 -0.62 -16.06 0.62
C GLN A 337 -0.72 -16.37 2.12
N LYS A 338 -0.66 -15.34 2.96
CA LYS A 338 -0.84 -15.43 4.42
C LYS A 338 -1.97 -14.50 4.84
N ILE A 339 -3.17 -15.07 4.97
CA ILE A 339 -4.38 -14.33 5.36
C ILE A 339 -4.63 -14.56 6.84
N HIS A 340 -4.67 -13.49 7.64
CA HIS A 340 -4.89 -13.59 9.08
C HIS A 340 -6.34 -13.92 9.47
N LYS A 341 -7.31 -13.54 8.63
CA LYS A 341 -8.75 -13.76 8.86
C LYS A 341 -9.35 -14.61 7.73
N ASN A 342 -10.46 -14.17 7.14
CA ASN A 342 -11.22 -14.94 6.15
C ASN A 342 -10.68 -14.75 4.73
N HIS A 343 -10.74 -15.82 3.92
CA HIS A 343 -10.55 -15.75 2.47
C HIS A 343 -11.87 -16.18 1.78
N LEU A 344 -12.58 -15.20 1.22
CA LEU A 344 -13.87 -15.43 0.55
C LEU A 344 -13.66 -15.36 -0.96
N VAL A 345 -13.99 -16.44 -1.67
CA VAL A 345 -13.81 -16.54 -3.12
C VAL A 345 -15.15 -16.87 -3.77
N LYS A 346 -15.58 -16.03 -4.71
CA LYS A 346 -16.73 -16.31 -5.57
C LYS A 346 -16.30 -16.24 -7.02
N ILE A 347 -16.44 -17.36 -7.72
CA ILE A 347 -16.14 -17.51 -9.14
C ILE A 347 -17.48 -17.61 -9.87
N GLY A 348 -17.59 -16.99 -11.05
CA GLY A 348 -18.82 -16.98 -11.82
C GLY A 348 -19.94 -16.13 -11.21
N ALA A 349 -19.61 -14.94 -10.69
CA ALA A 349 -20.60 -14.03 -10.13
C ALA A 349 -21.57 -13.43 -11.18
N GLY A 350 -21.23 -13.53 -12.46
CA GLY A 350 -22.08 -13.12 -13.59
C GLY A 350 -23.14 -14.17 -13.96
N VAL A 351 -24.09 -13.77 -14.81
CA VAL A 351 -25.24 -14.62 -15.21
C VAL A 351 -24.84 -15.91 -15.91
N SER A 352 -23.74 -15.91 -16.64
CA SER A 352 -23.22 -17.07 -17.36
C SER A 352 -22.44 -18.04 -16.47
N GLY A 353 -22.23 -17.70 -15.19
CA GLY A 353 -21.40 -18.48 -14.28
C GLY A 353 -19.90 -18.35 -14.59
N GLY A 354 -19.14 -19.37 -14.16
CA GLY A 354 -17.69 -19.44 -14.34
C GLY A 354 -17.13 -20.73 -13.71
N ASN A 355 -15.93 -21.13 -14.15
CA ASN A 355 -15.28 -22.36 -13.73
C ASN A 355 -14.07 -22.07 -12.83
N ARG A 356 -13.77 -22.97 -11.89
CA ARG A 356 -12.48 -23.04 -11.21
C ARG A 356 -11.78 -24.30 -11.67
N GLU A 357 -10.69 -24.15 -12.38
CA GLU A 357 -9.87 -25.25 -12.87
C GLU A 357 -8.51 -25.19 -12.18
N GLU A 358 -7.96 -26.35 -11.82
CA GLU A 358 -6.71 -26.46 -11.06
C GLU A 358 -5.98 -27.73 -11.48
N GLU A 359 -4.70 -27.58 -11.86
CA GLU A 359 -3.79 -28.70 -12.11
C GLU A 359 -2.60 -28.58 -11.17
N ILE A 360 -2.43 -29.58 -10.30
CA ILE A 360 -1.31 -29.65 -9.36
C ILE A 360 -0.47 -30.87 -9.74
N ARG A 361 0.69 -30.63 -10.36
CA ARG A 361 1.64 -31.69 -10.73
C ARG A 361 2.39 -32.27 -9.54
N GLY A 362 2.40 -31.54 -8.42
CA GLY A 362 2.95 -31.97 -7.14
C GLY A 362 1.88 -32.59 -6.23
N ASN A 363 1.94 -32.26 -4.94
CA ASN A 363 1.00 -32.75 -3.93
C ASN A 363 -0.03 -31.69 -3.54
N HIS A 364 -1.23 -32.11 -3.17
CA HIS A 364 -2.25 -31.26 -2.54
C HIS A 364 -2.45 -31.69 -1.09
N ALA A 365 -1.96 -30.89 -0.15
CA ALA A 365 -2.08 -31.14 1.29
C ALA A 365 -2.98 -30.08 1.94
N GLN A 366 -3.85 -30.50 2.87
CA GLN A 366 -4.81 -29.63 3.52
C GLN A 366 -5.00 -30.02 4.99
N GLN A 367 -4.99 -29.02 5.87
CA GLN A 367 -5.39 -29.14 7.28
C GLN A 367 -6.55 -28.18 7.53
N ILE A 368 -7.69 -28.71 7.98
CA ILE A 368 -8.84 -27.92 8.41
C ILE A 368 -9.12 -28.29 9.86
N ASN A 369 -8.96 -27.33 10.77
CA ASN A 369 -9.23 -27.57 12.19
C ASN A 369 -10.72 -27.50 12.54
N GLY A 370 -11.52 -26.83 11.70
CA GLY A 370 -12.98 -26.81 11.80
C GLY A 370 -13.65 -27.77 10.81
N ASP A 371 -14.87 -27.45 10.40
CA ASP A 371 -15.66 -28.32 9.53
C ASP A 371 -15.35 -28.13 8.04
N ARG A 372 -15.46 -29.22 7.28
CA ARG A 372 -15.51 -29.19 5.81
C ARG A 372 -16.93 -29.45 5.33
N LYS A 373 -17.53 -28.47 4.65
CA LYS A 373 -18.85 -28.60 4.01
C LYS A 373 -18.73 -28.47 2.49
N THR A 374 -19.28 -29.44 1.78
CA THR A 374 -19.30 -29.48 0.32
C THR A 374 -20.73 -29.61 -0.17
N ARG A 375 -21.12 -28.83 -1.19
CA ARG A 375 -22.40 -28.98 -1.89
C ARG A 375 -22.13 -28.96 -3.39
N ILE A 376 -22.43 -30.06 -4.05
CA ILE A 376 -22.31 -30.21 -5.51
C ILE A 376 -23.72 -30.45 -6.03
N THR A 377 -24.19 -29.58 -6.91
CA THR A 377 -25.52 -29.69 -7.53
C THR A 377 -25.50 -30.52 -8.81
N GLY A 378 -24.31 -30.66 -9.42
CA GLY A 378 -24.06 -31.53 -10.56
C GLY A 378 -23.50 -32.89 -10.14
N LEU A 379 -22.71 -33.49 -11.03
CA LEU A 379 -22.00 -34.74 -10.79
C LEU A 379 -20.73 -34.48 -9.98
N ASP A 380 -20.45 -35.35 -9.00
CA ASP A 380 -19.16 -35.47 -8.33
C ASP A 380 -18.45 -36.72 -8.86
N ASP A 381 -17.52 -36.55 -9.80
CA ASP A 381 -16.75 -37.64 -10.40
C ASP A 381 -15.33 -37.65 -9.82
N THR A 382 -14.89 -38.80 -9.31
CA THR A 382 -13.60 -38.96 -8.64
C THR A 382 -12.91 -40.22 -9.13
N ILE A 383 -11.73 -40.05 -9.72
CA ILE A 383 -10.85 -41.13 -10.15
C ILE A 383 -9.59 -41.08 -9.29
N ILE A 384 -9.25 -42.20 -8.66
CA ILE A 384 -8.01 -42.37 -7.88
C ILE A 384 -7.29 -43.58 -8.46
N GLU A 385 -6.18 -43.33 -9.15
CA GLU A 385 -5.43 -44.39 -9.85
C GLU A 385 -4.71 -45.36 -8.91
N LYS A 386 -4.45 -44.92 -7.67
CA LYS A 386 -3.76 -45.71 -6.64
C LYS A 386 -4.70 -45.99 -5.47
N SER A 387 -4.21 -45.86 -4.24
CA SER A 387 -4.96 -46.20 -3.04
C SER A 387 -5.71 -44.99 -2.47
N ARG A 388 -6.88 -45.25 -1.90
CA ARG A 388 -7.62 -44.31 -1.04
C ARG A 388 -7.70 -44.89 0.37
N LEU A 389 -7.28 -44.11 1.37
CA LEU A 389 -7.47 -44.43 2.78
C LEU A 389 -8.37 -43.35 3.40
N ILE A 390 -9.40 -43.78 4.11
CA ILE A 390 -10.28 -42.90 4.89
C ILE A 390 -10.29 -43.44 6.33
N ILE A 391 -9.98 -42.59 7.29
CA ILE A 391 -10.07 -42.90 8.71
C ILE A 391 -11.07 -41.92 9.32
N ILE A 392 -12.15 -42.44 9.88
CA ILE A 392 -13.18 -41.67 10.57
C ILE A 392 -13.23 -42.19 12.01
N ASN A 393 -12.80 -41.35 12.94
CA ASN A 393 -12.65 -41.73 14.35
C ASN A 393 -13.99 -41.81 15.09
N ASP A 394 -15.05 -41.24 14.52
CA ASP A 394 -16.39 -41.25 15.07
C ASP A 394 -17.35 -41.94 14.07
N THR A 395 -18.25 -41.19 13.43
CA THR A 395 -19.32 -41.75 12.64
C THR A 395 -19.17 -41.41 11.16
N ASP A 396 -19.29 -42.42 10.30
CA ASP A 396 -19.49 -42.26 8.86
C ASP A 396 -20.93 -42.62 8.49
N SER A 397 -21.56 -41.87 7.59
CA SER A 397 -22.94 -42.09 7.18
C SER A 397 -23.12 -41.87 5.68
N LEU A 398 -23.60 -42.91 4.99
CA LEU A 398 -23.88 -42.90 3.57
C LEU A 398 -25.39 -43.06 3.34
N SER A 399 -25.99 -42.12 2.61
CA SER A 399 -27.38 -42.18 2.16
C SER A 399 -27.45 -41.86 0.68
N VAL A 400 -28.03 -42.77 -0.11
CA VAL A 400 -28.14 -42.67 -1.57
C VAL A 400 -29.57 -43.04 -1.96
N VAL A 401 -30.18 -42.24 -2.84
CA VAL A 401 -31.58 -42.43 -3.26
C VAL A 401 -31.75 -43.57 -4.27
N ASN A 402 -30.78 -43.70 -5.18
CA ASN A 402 -30.76 -44.75 -6.20
C ASN A 402 -29.76 -45.84 -5.78
N ASP A 403 -28.96 -46.34 -6.72
CA ASP A 403 -28.10 -47.49 -6.48
C ASP A 403 -26.81 -47.15 -5.74
N ILE A 404 -26.40 -48.06 -4.85
CA ILE A 404 -25.01 -48.16 -4.36
C ILE A 404 -24.41 -49.43 -4.98
N LYS A 405 -23.29 -49.29 -5.68
CA LYS A 405 -22.53 -50.41 -6.26
C LYS A 405 -21.18 -50.51 -5.58
N ILE A 406 -20.91 -51.65 -4.94
CA ILE A 406 -19.63 -51.93 -4.28
C ILE A 406 -19.05 -53.19 -4.93
N GLY A 407 -17.81 -53.09 -5.42
CA GLY A 407 -17.16 -54.18 -6.13
C GLY A 407 -15.65 -54.11 -6.00
N SER A 408 -15.02 -55.28 -5.90
CA SER A 408 -13.58 -55.45 -6.11
C SER A 408 -13.41 -56.47 -7.22
N THR A 409 -12.79 -56.05 -8.34
CA THR A 409 -12.72 -56.88 -9.56
C THR A 409 -11.65 -57.97 -9.47
N ALA A 410 -10.58 -57.72 -8.73
CA ALA A 410 -9.46 -58.67 -8.55
C ALA A 410 -9.17 -58.99 -7.08
N GLY A 411 -9.62 -58.15 -6.15
CA GLY A 411 -9.36 -58.30 -4.72
C GLY A 411 -10.58 -58.79 -3.94
N SER A 412 -10.49 -58.66 -2.61
CA SER A 412 -11.58 -58.97 -1.70
C SER A 412 -12.31 -57.71 -1.23
N ILE A 413 -13.57 -57.89 -0.85
CA ILE A 413 -14.30 -56.93 0.00
C ILE A 413 -14.34 -57.54 1.40
N THR A 414 -13.99 -56.75 2.41
CA THR A 414 -14.00 -57.19 3.82
C THR A 414 -14.75 -56.17 4.65
N THR A 415 -15.80 -56.62 5.34
CA THR A 415 -16.61 -55.82 6.25
C THR A 415 -16.51 -56.42 7.65
N VAL A 416 -16.10 -55.61 8.62
CA VAL A 416 -15.96 -56.04 10.02
C VAL A 416 -16.67 -55.04 10.91
N ALA A 417 -17.53 -55.54 11.80
CA ALA A 417 -18.17 -54.74 12.84
C ALA A 417 -17.91 -55.38 14.20
N LYS A 418 -17.62 -54.55 15.23
CA LYS A 418 -17.43 -55.03 16.60
C LYS A 418 -18.73 -55.47 17.26
N ASN A 419 -19.80 -54.72 17.01
CA ASN A 419 -21.13 -54.97 17.59
C ASN A 419 -21.98 -55.69 16.54
N ASN A 420 -22.79 -54.94 15.78
CA ASN A 420 -23.73 -55.49 14.83
C ASN A 420 -23.32 -55.15 13.39
N LEU A 421 -23.41 -56.14 12.51
CA LEU A 421 -23.49 -55.95 11.07
C LEU A 421 -24.90 -56.36 10.65
N SER A 422 -25.72 -55.41 10.21
CA SER A 422 -27.11 -55.66 9.80
C SER A 422 -27.35 -55.24 8.36
N THR A 423 -28.07 -56.07 7.61
CA THR A 423 -28.55 -55.77 6.26
C THR A 423 -30.06 -55.98 6.25
N THR A 424 -30.81 -54.97 5.82
CA THR A 424 -32.28 -55.02 5.77
C THR A 424 -32.75 -54.48 4.42
N THR A 425 -33.67 -55.18 3.79
CA THR A 425 -34.36 -54.72 2.58
C THR A 425 -35.84 -54.52 2.93
N VAL A 426 -36.39 -53.32 2.71
CA VAL A 426 -37.80 -53.01 3.03
C VAL A 426 -38.76 -53.72 2.08
N SER A 427 -38.41 -53.78 0.80
CA SER A 427 -39.11 -54.57 -0.22
C SER A 427 -38.11 -55.12 -1.22
N GLY A 428 -38.28 -56.38 -1.63
CA GLY A 428 -37.36 -57.06 -2.54
C GLY A 428 -36.58 -58.20 -1.88
N ILE A 429 -35.43 -58.54 -2.47
CA ILE A 429 -34.67 -59.76 -2.13
C ILE A 429 -33.29 -59.37 -1.61
N THR A 430 -32.92 -59.88 -0.42
CA THR A 430 -31.51 -60.00 -0.03
C THR A 430 -31.01 -61.37 -0.50
N SER A 431 -29.94 -61.41 -1.29
CA SER A 431 -29.38 -62.68 -1.82
C SER A 431 -27.90 -62.84 -1.47
N PHE A 432 -27.50 -64.07 -1.14
CA PHE A 432 -26.11 -64.46 -0.94
C PHE A 432 -25.76 -65.56 -1.95
N LYS A 433 -24.71 -65.34 -2.74
CA LYS A 433 -24.22 -66.30 -3.74
C LYS A 433 -22.70 -66.39 -3.67
N SER A 434 -22.18 -67.61 -3.68
CA SER A 434 -20.75 -67.88 -3.83
C SER A 434 -20.52 -68.76 -5.06
N GLY A 435 -19.42 -68.52 -5.77
CA GLY A 435 -19.02 -69.35 -6.93
C GLY A 435 -18.32 -70.66 -6.55
N ASP A 436 -17.79 -70.74 -5.33
CA ASP A 436 -17.20 -71.96 -4.76
C ASP A 436 -17.94 -72.32 -3.46
N LYS A 437 -17.41 -71.92 -2.29
CA LYS A 437 -18.02 -72.22 -0.99
C LYS A 437 -18.73 -71.01 -0.40
N LEU A 438 -19.96 -71.21 0.06
CA LEU A 438 -20.64 -70.30 0.99
C LEU A 438 -20.43 -70.85 2.41
N ASN A 439 -19.76 -70.07 3.26
CA ASN A 439 -19.46 -70.48 4.63
C ASN A 439 -20.12 -69.54 5.64
N MET A 440 -21.17 -70.02 6.32
CA MET A 440 -21.89 -69.29 7.37
C MET A 440 -21.64 -69.97 8.72
N LYS A 441 -21.21 -69.19 9.71
CA LYS A 441 -20.87 -69.69 11.06
C LYS A 441 -21.39 -68.73 12.12
N SER A 442 -21.85 -69.27 13.25
CA SER A 442 -22.13 -68.52 14.47
C SER A 442 -21.36 -69.17 15.62
N ALA A 443 -20.79 -68.36 16.52
CA ALA A 443 -20.12 -68.86 17.73
C ALA A 443 -21.12 -69.25 18.84
N ALA A 444 -22.30 -68.62 18.82
CA ALA A 444 -23.44 -68.95 19.67
C ALA A 444 -24.53 -69.60 18.80
N THR A 445 -25.75 -69.74 19.34
CA THR A 445 -26.90 -70.26 18.59
C THR A 445 -27.09 -69.46 17.28
N MET A 446 -27.18 -70.18 16.16
CA MET A 446 -27.62 -69.63 14.89
C MET A 446 -29.13 -69.80 14.79
N THR A 447 -29.88 -68.70 14.70
CA THR A 447 -31.33 -68.72 14.49
C THR A 447 -31.64 -68.34 13.05
N ILE A 448 -32.34 -69.22 12.34
CA ILE A 448 -32.92 -68.95 11.03
C ILE A 448 -34.44 -68.99 11.21
N HIS A 449 -35.11 -67.88 10.95
CA HIS A 449 -36.55 -67.77 11.07
C HIS A 449 -37.12 -67.23 9.76
N SER A 450 -38.09 -67.95 9.19
CA SER A 450 -38.91 -67.47 8.08
C SER A 450 -40.30 -67.17 8.61
N GLU A 451 -40.87 -66.05 8.21
CA GLU A 451 -42.27 -65.69 8.52
C GLU A 451 -43.28 -66.46 7.67
N ASN A 452 -42.81 -67.20 6.65
CA ASN A 452 -43.63 -68.01 5.76
C ASN A 452 -42.88 -69.32 5.44
N THR A 453 -43.05 -69.85 4.23
CA THR A 453 -42.36 -71.05 3.75
C THR A 453 -40.83 -70.86 3.76
N THR A 454 -40.12 -71.93 4.12
CA THR A 454 -38.68 -72.06 3.90
C THR A 454 -38.48 -73.26 2.98
N ASP A 455 -37.88 -73.03 1.81
CA ASP A 455 -37.58 -74.07 0.84
C ASP A 455 -36.08 -74.34 0.79
N TRP A 456 -35.70 -75.59 1.03
CA TRP A 456 -34.33 -76.06 0.88
C TRP A 456 -34.26 -76.94 -0.36
N THR A 457 -33.50 -76.52 -1.36
CA THR A 457 -33.31 -77.29 -2.60
C THR A 457 -31.82 -77.45 -2.87
N SER A 458 -31.41 -78.70 -3.12
CA SER A 458 -30.05 -79.03 -3.56
C SER A 458 -30.13 -79.89 -4.81
N ALA A 459 -29.31 -79.56 -5.82
CA ALA A 459 -29.15 -80.39 -7.00
C ALA A 459 -28.26 -81.63 -6.75
N GLY A 460 -27.49 -81.62 -5.65
CA GLY A 460 -26.63 -82.72 -5.24
C GLY A 460 -27.01 -83.28 -3.86
N LEU A 461 -26.17 -84.16 -3.33
CA LEU A 461 -26.33 -84.73 -2.00
C LEU A 461 -26.38 -83.62 -0.93
N VAL A 462 -27.41 -83.66 -0.09
CA VAL A 462 -27.45 -82.90 1.16
C VAL A 462 -26.90 -83.80 2.26
N THR A 463 -25.93 -83.31 3.02
CA THR A 463 -25.41 -83.98 4.21
C THR A 463 -25.54 -83.05 5.39
N GLU A 464 -26.36 -83.45 6.35
CA GLU A 464 -26.48 -82.78 7.64
C GLU A 464 -25.77 -83.64 8.70
N THR A 465 -25.04 -82.99 9.59
CA THR A 465 -24.33 -83.70 10.66
C THR A 465 -24.55 -82.95 11.96
N PHE A 466 -25.22 -83.60 12.90
CA PHE A 466 -25.47 -83.09 14.23
C PHE A 466 -24.58 -83.84 15.21
N GLN A 467 -23.78 -83.11 16.00
CA GLN A 467 -22.89 -83.73 17.00
C GLN A 467 -23.62 -84.13 18.29
N ALA A 468 -24.87 -83.69 18.44
CA ALA A 468 -25.76 -83.99 19.54
C ALA A 468 -27.14 -84.37 18.98
N SER A 469 -28.19 -84.27 19.80
CA SER A 469 -29.57 -84.54 19.38
C SER A 469 -30.05 -83.54 18.32
N HIS A 470 -30.73 -84.04 17.28
CA HIS A 470 -31.58 -83.25 16.40
C HIS A 470 -33.04 -83.43 16.82
N THR A 471 -33.74 -82.32 17.06
CA THR A 471 -35.17 -82.31 17.41
C THR A 471 -35.94 -81.56 16.34
N ASN A 472 -36.83 -82.26 15.64
CA ASN A 472 -37.80 -81.65 14.73
C ASN A 472 -39.19 -81.68 15.39
N ASN A 473 -39.76 -80.50 15.64
CA ASN A 473 -41.09 -80.38 16.22
C ASN A 473 -42.06 -79.84 15.16
N THR A 474 -42.88 -80.73 14.60
CA THR A 474 -43.85 -80.38 13.55
C THR A 474 -45.25 -80.34 14.15
N THR A 475 -45.92 -79.19 14.07
CA THR A 475 -47.30 -79.00 14.55
C THR A 475 -48.37 -79.36 13.52
N GLY A 476 -48.00 -79.30 12.23
CA GLY A 476 -48.82 -79.76 11.11
C GLY A 476 -48.47 -81.20 10.72
N THR A 477 -48.39 -81.48 9.42
CA THR A 477 -47.94 -82.76 8.88
C THR A 477 -46.44 -82.76 8.64
N PHE A 478 -45.77 -83.85 9.02
CA PHE A 478 -44.39 -84.12 8.63
C PHE A 478 -44.41 -85.14 7.48
N ASP A 479 -44.18 -84.68 6.26
CA ASP A 479 -44.21 -85.51 5.06
C ASP A 479 -42.79 -85.78 4.56
N LEU A 480 -42.42 -87.07 4.50
CA LEU A 480 -41.15 -87.52 3.94
C LEU A 480 -41.41 -88.34 2.67
N ASN A 481 -41.09 -87.77 1.52
CA ASN A 481 -41.31 -88.41 0.22
C ASN A 481 -39.96 -88.81 -0.40
N VAL A 482 -39.69 -90.12 -0.49
CA VAL A 482 -38.43 -90.65 -1.07
C VAL A 482 -38.75 -91.72 -2.11
N SER A 483 -38.02 -91.71 -3.23
CA SER A 483 -38.29 -92.57 -4.39
C SER A 483 -37.62 -93.95 -4.32
N THR A 484 -36.52 -94.07 -3.57
CA THR A 484 -35.75 -95.31 -3.47
C THR A 484 -35.87 -95.94 -2.09
N GLU A 485 -35.34 -95.27 -1.07
CA GLU A 485 -35.19 -95.83 0.28
C GLU A 485 -35.07 -94.71 1.31
N VAL A 486 -35.80 -94.86 2.41
CA VAL A 486 -35.54 -94.14 3.65
C VAL A 486 -34.81 -95.12 4.55
N ASP A 487 -33.53 -94.86 4.82
CA ASP A 487 -32.73 -95.67 5.73
C ASP A 487 -32.59 -94.94 7.08
N ILE A 488 -32.95 -95.64 8.17
CA ILE A 488 -32.93 -95.10 9.53
C ILE A 488 -32.25 -96.12 10.43
N ASP A 489 -30.98 -95.86 10.72
CA ASP A 489 -30.19 -96.65 11.65
C ASP A 489 -30.23 -96.03 13.06
N SER A 490 -30.80 -96.76 14.03
CA SER A 490 -30.74 -96.38 15.44
C SER A 490 -30.76 -97.62 16.35
N ALA A 491 -30.10 -97.52 17.50
CA ALA A 491 -30.17 -98.54 18.55
C ALA A 491 -31.58 -98.69 19.15
N LEU A 492 -32.40 -97.64 19.05
CA LEU A 492 -33.80 -97.63 19.46
C LEU A 492 -34.59 -96.68 18.57
N ILE A 493 -35.64 -97.20 17.93
CA ILE A 493 -36.64 -96.41 17.21
C ILE A 493 -37.95 -96.60 17.95
N ASN A 494 -38.54 -95.52 18.45
CA ASN A 494 -39.81 -95.55 19.15
C ASN A 494 -40.85 -94.82 18.29
N LEU A 495 -41.77 -95.58 17.71
CA LEU A 495 -42.90 -95.09 16.93
C LEU A 495 -44.14 -95.29 17.81
N ASN A 496 -44.64 -94.21 18.39
CA ASN A 496 -45.87 -94.22 19.20
C ASN A 496 -47.00 -93.51 18.47
#